data_AF-A0A8T6QI51-F1
#
_entry.id   AF-A0A8T6QI51-F1
#
_cell.length_a   1.000
_cell.length_b   1.000
_cell.length_c   1.000
_cell.angle_alpha   90.00
_cell.angle_beta   90.00
_cell.angle_gamma   90.00
#
_symmetry.space_group_name_H-M   'P 1'
#
loop_
_entity.id
_entity.type
_entity.pdbx_description
1 polymer ?
#
loop_
_entity_poly.entity_id
_entity_poly.type
_entity_poly.pdbx_seq_one_letter_code
_entity_poly.pdbx_strand_id
1 'polypeptide(L)'
;PRGSRIAIRYHEDNPPALAVRMQEMFGEATNPTIAQGRVPLVLELLSPAQRPLQITRDLSAFWKGAYREVQKEMKGRYPKHVWPDDPANTAPTRRTKKYS
;
A
#
# COMPACT_ATOMS: atom_id res chain seq x y z
N PRO A 1 -3.33 -8.79 1.35
CA PRO A 1 -2.98 -10.18 1.76
C PRO A 1 -3.41 -10.66 3.17
N ARG A 2 -3.69 -9.80 4.18
CA ARG A 2 -3.96 -10.23 5.57
C ARG A 2 -5.43 -10.30 6.02
N GLY A 3 -6.37 -10.42 5.08
CA GLY A 3 -7.81 -10.58 5.39
C GLY A 3 -8.59 -9.30 5.70
N SER A 4 -7.99 -8.11 5.50
CA SER A 4 -8.74 -6.85 5.56
C SER A 4 -9.75 -6.76 4.41
N ARG A 5 -11.02 -6.61 4.74
CA ARG A 5 -12.09 -6.28 3.78
C ARG A 5 -12.12 -4.76 3.59
N ILE A 6 -11.42 -4.29 2.57
CA ILE A 6 -11.39 -2.88 2.19
C ILE A 6 -12.40 -2.68 1.06
N ALA A 7 -13.26 -1.67 1.20
CA ALA A 7 -14.25 -1.34 0.18
C ALA A 7 -13.56 -0.83 -1.08
N ILE A 8 -13.89 -1.43 -2.23
CA ILE A 8 -13.51 -0.92 -3.54
C ILE A 8 -14.49 0.19 -3.89
N ARG A 9 -13.96 1.37 -4.21
CA ARG A 9 -14.76 2.47 -4.75
C ARG A 9 -14.91 2.26 -6.25
N TYR A 10 -16.11 1.91 -6.67
CA TYR A 10 -16.50 1.87 -8.07
C TYR A 10 -17.06 3.21 -8.49
N HIS A 11 -16.80 3.60 -9.73
CA HIS A 11 -17.35 4.79 -10.37
C HIS A 11 -17.68 4.41 -11.82
N GLU A 12 -18.72 4.99 -12.41
CA GLU A 12 -19.12 4.65 -13.78
C GLU A 12 -18.01 4.99 -14.79
N ASP A 13 -17.40 6.18 -14.64
CA ASP A 13 -16.36 6.65 -15.58
C ASP A 13 -14.91 6.43 -15.12
N ASN A 14 -14.67 6.03 -13.85
CA ASN A 14 -13.31 5.92 -13.31
C ASN A 14 -12.93 4.46 -13.00
N PRO A 15 -11.65 4.09 -13.17
CA PRO A 15 -11.17 2.79 -12.74
C PRO A 15 -11.47 2.53 -11.25
N PRO A 16 -11.77 1.28 -10.88
CA PRO A 16 -12.06 0.93 -9.49
C PRO A 16 -10.86 1.24 -8.59
N ALA A 17 -11.09 2.03 -7.55
CA ALA A 17 -10.06 2.49 -6.64
C ALA A 17 -10.13 1.77 -5.28
N LEU A 18 -8.97 1.50 -4.69
CA LEU A 18 -8.82 0.86 -3.39
C LEU A 18 -7.97 1.74 -2.49
N ALA A 19 -8.61 2.36 -1.50
CA ALA A 19 -7.92 3.15 -0.48
C ALA A 19 -7.39 2.23 0.62
N VAL A 20 -6.08 2.04 0.66
CA VAL A 20 -5.42 1.06 1.54
C VAL A 20 -4.18 1.65 2.17
N ARG A 21 -3.96 1.36 3.46
CA ARG A 21 -2.70 1.73 4.12
C ARG A 21 -1.54 1.01 3.45
N MET A 22 -0.46 1.74 3.16
CA MET A 22 0.73 1.18 2.52
C MET A 22 1.28 -0.05 3.27
N GLN A 23 1.22 -0.03 4.60
CA GLN A 23 1.66 -1.14 5.47
C GLN A 23 0.91 -2.46 5.24
N GLU A 24 -0.34 -2.38 4.76
CA GLU A 24 -1.16 -3.56 4.46
C GLU A 24 -0.84 -4.18 3.10
N MET A 25 -0.12 -3.43 2.25
CA MET A 25 0.38 -3.87 0.94
C MET A 25 1.79 -4.44 0.99
N PHE A 26 2.48 -4.41 2.14
CA PHE A 26 3.77 -5.11 2.25
C PHE A 26 3.58 -6.61 2.04
N GLY A 27 4.51 -7.23 1.31
CA GLY A 27 4.46 -8.63 0.92
C GLY A 27 3.65 -8.87 -0.35
N GLU A 28 3.06 -7.81 -0.91
CA GLU A 28 2.38 -7.84 -2.21
C GLU A 28 3.31 -7.24 -3.27
N ALA A 29 3.80 -8.10 -4.17
CA ALA A 29 4.69 -7.69 -5.26
C ALA A 29 3.93 -7.19 -6.49
N THR A 30 2.68 -7.63 -6.66
CA THR A 30 1.88 -7.39 -7.87
C THR A 30 0.65 -6.56 -7.56
N ASN A 31 0.23 -5.73 -8.52
CA ASN A 31 -0.97 -4.93 -8.34
C ASN A 31 -2.21 -5.84 -8.23
N PRO A 32 -3.10 -5.64 -7.24
CA PRO A 32 -4.36 -6.38 -7.17
C PRO A 32 -5.23 -6.14 -8.40
N THR A 33 -5.85 -7.21 -8.89
CA THR A 33 -6.74 -7.19 -10.05
C THR A 33 -8.09 -7.80 -9.69
N ILE A 34 -9.16 -7.25 -10.26
CA ILE A 34 -10.52 -7.81 -10.18
C ILE A 34 -10.97 -8.36 -11.54
N ALA A 35 -12.20 -8.88 -11.60
CA ALA A 35 -12.78 -9.45 -12.82
C ALA A 35 -11.89 -10.53 -13.45
N GLN A 36 -11.43 -11.49 -12.63
CA GLN A 36 -10.53 -12.58 -13.03
C GLN A 36 -9.22 -12.08 -13.68
N GLY A 37 -8.63 -11.00 -13.16
CA GLY A 37 -7.36 -10.47 -13.65
C GLY A 37 -7.47 -9.40 -14.74
N ARG A 38 -8.69 -9.07 -15.19
CA ARG A 38 -8.90 -8.17 -16.34
C ARG A 38 -8.79 -6.70 -15.99
N VAL A 39 -9.12 -6.32 -14.76
CA VAL A 39 -9.18 -4.91 -14.34
C VAL A 39 -8.20 -4.68 -13.19
N PRO A 40 -7.08 -3.97 -13.41
CA PRO A 40 -6.20 -3.57 -12.33
C PRO A 40 -6.85 -2.50 -11.46
N LEU A 41 -6.76 -2.66 -10.14
CA LEU A 41 -7.24 -1.66 -9.19
C LEU A 41 -6.29 -0.46 -9.13
N VAL A 42 -6.84 0.74 -9.03
CA VAL A 42 -6.09 1.93 -8.65
C VAL A 42 -5.92 1.92 -7.14
N LEU A 43 -4.69 1.81 -6.65
CA LEU A 43 -4.36 1.84 -5.24
C LEU A 43 -4.13 3.28 -4.78
N GLU A 44 -4.98 3.76 -3.87
CA GLU A 44 -4.69 4.97 -3.09
C GLU A 44 -3.95 4.52 -1.82
N LEU A 45 -2.62 4.61 -1.84
CA LEU A 45 -1.76 4.23 -0.73
C LEU A 45 -1.81 5.29 0.36
N LEU A 46 -2.26 4.89 1.54
CA LEU A 46 -2.45 5.76 2.69
C LEU A 46 -1.35 5.58 3.75
N SER A 47 -1.08 6.67 4.47
CA SER A 47 -0.27 6.69 5.68
C SER A 47 -0.98 6.01 6.86
N PRO A 48 -0.29 5.77 8.00
CA PRO A 48 -0.93 5.22 9.20
C PRO A 48 -2.16 6.03 9.64
N ALA A 49 -2.13 7.35 9.47
CA ALA A 49 -3.22 8.28 9.81
C ALA A 49 -4.26 8.46 8.68
N GLN A 50 -4.39 7.51 7.75
CA GLN A 50 -5.34 7.55 6.62
C GLN A 50 -5.16 8.73 5.64
N ARG A 51 -4.00 9.42 5.67
CA ARG A 51 -3.70 10.47 4.68
C ARG A 51 -3.16 9.87 3.37
N PRO A 52 -3.59 10.36 2.20
CA PRO A 52 -3.08 9.90 0.91
C PRO A 52 -1.59 10.20 0.79
N LEU A 53 -0.81 9.19 0.38
CA LEU A 53 0.63 9.30 0.12
C LEU A 53 0.93 9.21 -1.37
N GLN A 54 0.36 8.21 -2.03
CA GLN A 54 0.57 7.96 -3.45
C GLN A 54 -0.66 7.30 -4.04
N ILE A 55 -0.98 7.62 -5.29
CA ILE A 55 -1.97 6.88 -6.08
C ILE A 55 -1.21 6.13 -7.17
N THR A 56 -1.40 4.82 -7.28
CA THR A 56 -0.74 3.99 -8.29
C THR A 56 -1.64 2.89 -8.82
N ARG A 57 -1.47 2.53 -10.09
CA ARG A 57 -2.05 1.33 -10.71
C ARG A 57 -1.00 0.23 -10.95
N ASP A 58 0.24 0.51 -10.58
CA ASP A 58 1.36 -0.41 -10.67
C ASP A 58 2.12 -0.37 -9.33
N LEU A 59 1.80 -1.35 -8.49
CA LEU A 59 2.43 -1.50 -7.19
C LEU A 59 3.93 -1.88 -7.31
N SER A 60 4.30 -2.64 -8.33
CA SER A 60 5.69 -3.08 -8.53
C SER A 60 6.60 -1.91 -8.90
N ALA A 61 6.14 -1.05 -9.81
CA ALA A 61 6.84 0.18 -10.16
C ALA A 61 6.95 1.14 -8.96
N PHE A 62 5.90 1.23 -8.14
CA PHE A 62 5.92 2.04 -6.91
C PHE A 62 7.01 1.59 -5.94
N TRP A 63 7.09 0.28 -5.66
CA TRP A 63 8.10 -0.28 -4.74
C TRP A 63 9.54 -0.03 -5.20
N LYS A 64 9.79 -0.10 -6.51
CA LYS A 64 11.13 0.10 -7.08
C LYS A 64 11.52 1.58 -7.21
N GLY A 65 10.55 2.48 -7.30
CA GLY A 65 10.77 3.91 -7.51
C GLY A 65 10.39 4.75 -6.30
N ALA A 66 9.18 5.32 -6.34
CA ALA A 66 8.71 6.36 -5.41
C ALA A 66 8.67 5.92 -3.93
N TYR A 67 8.63 4.62 -3.65
CA TYR A 67 8.63 4.12 -2.27
C TYR A 67 9.81 4.61 -1.44
N ARG A 68 11.02 4.75 -2.01
CA ARG A 68 12.21 5.18 -1.23
C ARG A 68 12.05 6.58 -0.63
N GLU A 69 11.49 7.51 -1.40
CA GLU A 69 11.23 8.87 -0.92
C GLU A 69 10.10 8.87 0.13
N VAL A 70 9.02 8.13 -0.13
CA VAL A 70 7.92 7.96 0.84
C VAL A 70 8.43 7.33 2.14
N GLN A 71 9.29 6.30 2.06
CA GLN A 71 9.88 5.61 3.19
C GLN A 71 10.69 6.58 4.06
N LYS A 72 11.50 7.45 3.44
CA LYS A 72 12.29 8.47 4.15
C LYS A 72 11.40 9.45 4.91
N GLU A 73 10.35 9.96 4.27
CA GLU A 73 9.38 10.87 4.90
C GLU A 73 8.63 10.17 6.05
N MET A 74 8.15 8.95 5.82
CA MET A 74 7.37 8.19 6.78
C MET A 74 8.19 7.73 7.98
N LYS A 75 9.49 7.41 7.80
CA LYS A 75 10.41 7.14 8.92
C LYS A 75 10.50 8.34 9.88
N GLY A 76 10.48 9.57 9.36
CA GLY A 76 10.48 10.79 10.17
C GLY A 76 9.14 11.07 10.87
N ARG A 77 8.02 11.03 10.14
CA ARG A 77 6.69 11.34 10.71
C ARG A 77 6.14 10.24 11.61
N TYR A 78 6.49 8.98 11.35
CA TYR A 78 5.96 7.80 12.02
C TYR A 78 7.09 6.84 12.44
N PRO A 79 7.97 7.25 13.38
CA PRO A 79 9.17 6.47 13.74
C PRO A 79 8.85 5.14 14.45
N LYS A 80 7.65 5.01 15.03
CA LYS A 80 7.18 3.78 15.71
C LYS A 80 6.73 2.68 14.73
N HIS A 81 6.58 2.99 13.44
CA HIS A 81 6.15 2.02 12.42
C HIS A 81 7.35 1.36 11.72
N VAL A 82 7.15 0.13 11.24
CA VAL A 82 8.15 -0.60 10.45
C VAL A 82 8.05 -0.15 9.00
N TRP A 83 9.14 0.34 8.44
CA TRP A 83 9.28 0.77 7.05
C TRP A 83 10.39 -0.06 6.39
N PRO A 84 10.08 -1.24 5.83
CA PRO A 84 11.08 -2.18 5.33
C PRO A 84 11.78 -1.63 4.09
N ASP A 85 13.05 -2.01 3.88
CA ASP A 85 13.77 -1.65 2.66
C ASP A 85 13.34 -2.51 1.46
N ASP A 86 12.80 -3.71 1.72
CA ASP A 86 12.15 -4.57 0.73
C ASP A 86 10.65 -4.77 1.04
N PRO A 87 9.78 -3.83 0.66
CA PRO A 87 8.35 -3.89 0.95
C PRO A 87 7.63 -5.00 0.17
N ALA A 88 8.15 -5.42 -0.99
CA ALA A 88 7.51 -6.44 -1.82
C ALA A 88 7.61 -7.84 -1.19
N ASN A 89 8.70 -8.12 -0.46
CA ASN A 89 8.94 -9.40 0.20
C ASN A 89 8.68 -9.38 1.73
N THR A 90 8.45 -8.21 2.32
CA THR A 90 8.21 -8.10 3.77
C THR A 90 6.81 -8.56 4.14
N ALA A 91 6.67 -9.49 5.10
CA ALA A 91 5.37 -9.89 5.59
C ALA A 91 4.52 -8.68 6.02
N PRO A 92 3.24 -8.55 5.59
CA PRO A 92 2.40 -7.40 5.94
C PRO A 92 2.31 -7.29 7.45
N THR A 93 2.49 -6.10 8.04
CA THR A 93 2.34 -5.89 9.49
C THR A 93 1.33 -4.80 9.81
N ARG A 94 0.42 -5.09 10.75
CA ARG A 94 -0.49 -4.08 11.35
C ARG A 94 0.06 -3.52 12.67
N ARG A 95 1.20 -4.04 13.13
CA ARG A 95 1.74 -3.76 14.46
C ARG A 95 2.85 -2.70 14.34
N THR A 96 2.83 -1.73 15.24
CA THR A 96 3.98 -0.86 15.53
C THR A 96 5.14 -1.70 16.08
N LYS A 97 6.39 -1.25 15.90
CA LYS A 97 7.56 -1.90 16.53
C LYS A 97 7.27 -2.04 18.02
N LYS A 98 7.25 -3.27 18.54
CA LYS A 98 7.42 -3.50 19.97
C LYS A 98 8.91 -3.37 20.25
N TYR A 99 9.29 -2.33 20.99
CA TYR A 99 10.55 -2.38 21.72
C TYR A 99 10.37 -3.46 22.81
N SER A 100 11.23 -4.47 22.80
CA SER A 100 11.49 -5.34 23.95
C SER A 100 12.83 -4.93 24.54
#